data_AF-A0A1F7NKI1-F1
#
_entry.id   AF-A0A1F7NKI1-F1
#
_cell.length_a   1.000
_cell.length_b   1.000
_cell.length_c   1.000
_cell.angle_alpha   90.00
_cell.angle_beta   90.00
_cell.angle_gamma   90.00
#
_symmetry.space_group_name_H-M   'P 1'
#
loop_
_entity.id
_entity.type
_entity.pdbx_description
1 polymer ?
#
loop_
_entity_poly.entity_id
_entity_poly.type
_entity_poly.pdbx_seq_one_letter_code
_entity_poly.pdbx_strand_id
1 'polypeptide(L)'
;MRNIRENSRVSLLVDHYDEEWSRLRYVVLQGRADLLSEGAEFTHAVDLLLEKYAQYRAMSLDRNSGLVIKITPERVIQWSFAA
;
A
#
# COMPACT_ATOMS: atom_id res chain seq x y z
N MET A 1 4.68 -4.66 -14.00
CA MET A 1 4.01 -5.78 -13.29
C MET A 1 4.71 -7.14 -13.41
N ARG A 2 5.88 -7.29 -14.07
CA ARG A 2 6.54 -8.60 -14.23
C ARG A 2 6.84 -9.29 -12.88
N ASN A 3 7.46 -8.57 -11.95
CA ASN A 3 7.89 -9.14 -10.67
C ASN A 3 6.73 -9.75 -9.86
N ILE A 4 5.61 -9.02 -9.69
CA ILE A 4 4.44 -9.52 -8.93
C ILE A 4 3.77 -10.71 -9.64
N ARG A 5 3.73 -10.70 -10.98
CA ARG A 5 3.19 -11.81 -11.77
C ARG A 5 4.03 -13.09 -11.64
N GLU A 6 5.35 -12.94 -11.55
CA GLU A 6 6.29 -14.07 -11.39
C GLU A 6 6.43 -14.53 -9.93
N ASN A 7 6.30 -13.60 -8.98
CA ASN A 7 6.41 -13.86 -7.55
C ASN A 7 5.55 -12.87 -6.76
N SER A 8 4.45 -13.36 -6.19
CA SER A 8 3.51 -12.52 -5.44
C SER A 8 4.02 -12.06 -4.07
N ARG A 9 5.18 -12.52 -3.60
CA ARG A 9 5.74 -12.10 -2.31
C ARG A 9 6.25 -10.66 -2.36
N VAL A 10 5.66 -9.78 -1.55
CA VAL A 10 5.98 -8.35 -1.50
C VAL A 10 6.25 -7.87 -0.07
N SER A 11 6.91 -6.73 0.04
CA SER A 11 7.13 -6.01 1.30
C SER A 11 6.78 -4.53 1.12
N LEU A 12 6.01 -3.96 2.04
CA LEU A 12 5.67 -2.54 2.11
C LEU A 12 6.27 -1.94 3.38
N LEU A 13 7.09 -0.90 3.23
CA LEU A 13 7.67 -0.13 4.34
C LEU A 13 6.95 1.21 4.45
N VAL A 14 6.50 1.53 5.66
CA VAL A 14 6.08 2.87 6.05
C VAL A 14 7.00 3.32 7.17
N ASP A 15 7.83 4.32 6.90
CA ASP A 15 8.74 4.89 7.87
C ASP A 15 8.35 6.33 8.23
N HIS A 16 8.80 6.74 9.41
CA HIS A 16 8.81 8.14 9.80
C HIS A 16 10.24 8.51 10.17
N TYR A 17 10.84 9.31 9.30
CA TYR A 17 12.12 9.94 9.52
C TYR A 17 11.97 11.24 10.32
N ASP A 18 12.91 11.47 11.23
CA ASP A 18 13.05 12.68 12.04
C ASP A 18 14.56 12.90 12.32
N GLU A 19 14.98 14.17 12.37
CA GLU A 19 16.36 14.54 12.72
C GLU A 19 16.68 14.19 14.19
N GLU A 20 15.68 14.24 15.07
CA GLU A 20 15.78 13.70 16.42
C GLU A 20 15.65 12.16 16.36
N TRP A 21 16.79 11.46 16.42
CA TRP A 21 16.83 10.00 16.24
C TRP A 21 15.92 9.20 17.19
N SER A 22 15.62 9.76 18.36
CA SER A 22 14.69 9.18 19.33
C SER A 22 13.24 9.09 18.83
N ARG A 23 12.90 9.77 17.73
CA ARG A 23 11.56 9.80 17.13
C ARG A 23 11.43 8.88 15.91
N LEU A 24 12.52 8.26 15.48
CA LEU A 24 12.53 7.33 14.36
C LEU A 24 11.66 6.11 14.66
N ARG A 25 10.85 5.73 13.68
CA ARG A 25 9.97 4.56 13.75
C ARG A 25 9.61 4.07 12.36
N TYR A 26 9.33 2.77 12.24
CA TYR A 26 8.86 2.17 11.00
C TYR A 26 7.93 0.98 11.24
N VAL A 27 7.15 0.67 10.20
CA VAL A 27 6.38 -0.57 10.07
C VAL A 27 6.67 -1.18 8.70
N VAL A 28 7.03 -2.47 8.69
CA VAL A 28 7.16 -3.30 7.50
C VAL A 28 6.03 -4.32 7.48
N LEU A 29 5.28 -4.36 6.38
CA LEU A 29 4.30 -5.39 6.08
C LEU A 29 4.88 -6.34 5.04
N GLN A 30 4.95 -7.63 5.34
CA GLN A 30 5.27 -8.68 4.38
C GLN A 30 4.00 -9.45 4.05
N GLY A 31 3.80 -9.79 2.79
CA GLY A 31 2.60 -10.52 2.38
C GLY A 31 2.57 -10.86 0.89
N ARG A 32 1.37 -11.15 0.40
CA ARG A 32 1.14 -11.52 -0.99
C ARG A 32 0.36 -10.43 -1.73
N ALA A 33 0.82 -10.15 -2.95
CA ALA A 33 0.20 -9.20 -3.85
C ALA A 33 -0.69 -9.89 -4.89
N ASP A 34 -1.90 -9.39 -5.05
CA ASP A 34 -2.81 -9.70 -6.14
C ASP A 34 -3.00 -8.47 -7.04
N LEU A 35 -3.24 -8.72 -8.32
CA LEU A 35 -3.50 -7.68 -9.32
C LEU A 35 -4.98 -7.67 -9.66
N LEU A 36 -5.70 -6.61 -9.28
CA LEU A 36 -7.13 -6.44 -9.52
C LEU A 36 -7.33 -5.41 -10.63
N SER A 37 -7.99 -5.78 -11.71
CA SER A 37 -8.33 -4.86 -12.81
C SER A 37 -9.81 -4.50 -12.90
N GLU A 38 -10.67 -5.22 -12.17
CA GLU A 38 -12.12 -5.06 -12.19
C GLU A 38 -12.76 -5.70 -10.95
N GLY A 39 -14.08 -5.57 -10.83
CA GLY A 39 -14.89 -6.17 -9.77
C GLY A 39 -15.04 -5.31 -8.52
N ALA A 40 -15.87 -5.77 -7.58
CA ALA A 40 -16.26 -5.00 -6.40
C ALA A 40 -15.07 -4.60 -5.51
N GLU A 41 -14.08 -5.50 -5.36
CA GLU A 41 -12.89 -5.23 -4.55
C GLU A 41 -11.98 -4.16 -5.19
N PHE A 42 -11.89 -4.14 -6.53
CA PHE A 42 -11.21 -3.06 -7.26
C PHE A 42 -11.90 -1.72 -7.03
N THR A 43 -13.21 -1.65 -7.25
CA THR A 43 -13.99 -0.41 -7.07
C THR A 43 -13.88 0.11 -5.63
N HIS A 44 -14.00 -0.79 -4.66
CA HIS A 44 -13.84 -0.43 -3.25
C HIS A 44 -12.46 0.14 -2.93
N ALA A 45 -11.39 -0.47 -3.47
CA ALA A 45 -10.03 0.04 -3.29
C ALA A 45 -9.84 1.44 -3.93
N VAL A 46 -10.43 1.68 -5.10
CA VAL A 46 -10.41 3.01 -5.74
C VAL A 46 -11.14 4.05 -4.88
N ASP A 47 -12.29 3.69 -4.29
CA ASP A 47 -13.02 4.59 -3.39
C ASP A 47 -12.20 4.97 -2.15
N LEU A 48 -11.52 4.01 -1.52
CA LEU A 48 -10.62 4.27 -0.38
C LEU A 48 -9.46 5.21 -0.76
N LEU A 49 -8.92 5.07 -1.98
CA LEU A 49 -7.87 5.97 -2.47
C LEU A 49 -8.40 7.40 -2.69
N LEU A 50 -9.61 7.55 -3.25
CA LEU A 50 -10.24 8.86 -3.48
C LEU A 50 -10.63 9.56 -2.17
N GLU A 51 -11.00 8.80 -1.14
CA GLU A 51 -11.26 9.32 0.20
C GLU A 51 -9.97 9.83 0.85
N LYS A 52 -8.93 8.98 0.87
CA LYS A 52 -7.66 9.27 1.55
C LYS A 52 -6.83 10.34 0.86
N TYR A 53 -6.82 10.36 -0.47
CA TYR A 53 -5.96 11.24 -1.28
C TYR A 53 -6.81 12.18 -2.14
N ALA A 54 -7.03 13.39 -1.64
CA ALA A 54 -7.82 14.42 -2.32
C ALA A 54 -7.32 14.73 -3.75
N GLN A 55 -6.02 14.57 -3.99
CA GLN A 55 -5.37 14.76 -5.29
C GLN A 55 -5.97 13.84 -6.37
N TYR A 56 -6.37 12.62 -6.01
CA TYR A 56 -6.96 11.68 -6.99
C TYR A 56 -8.35 12.09 -7.46
N ARG A 57 -9.07 12.92 -6.69
CA ARG A 57 -10.34 13.51 -7.14
C ARG A 57 -10.11 14.50 -8.29
N ALA A 58 -9.02 15.27 -8.23
CA ALA A 58 -8.66 16.23 -9.27
C ALA A 58 -8.07 15.55 -10.52
N MET A 59 -7.42 14.39 -10.35
CA MET A 59 -6.83 13.62 -11.44
C MET A 59 -7.82 12.66 -12.13
N SER A 60 -9.08 12.62 -11.69
CA SER A 60 -10.13 11.73 -12.22
C SER A 60 -9.72 10.25 -12.25
N LEU A 61 -9.23 9.74 -11.11
CA LEU A 61 -8.95 8.30 -10.99
C LEU A 61 -10.23 7.49 -11.27
N ASP A 62 -10.18 6.66 -12.31
CA ASP A 62 -11.34 5.93 -12.82
C ASP A 62 -11.67 4.72 -11.93
N ARG A 63 -12.98 4.51 -11.71
CA ARG A 63 -13.55 3.37 -10.97
C ARG A 63 -13.74 2.13 -11.84
N ASN A 64 -13.57 2.26 -13.15
CA ASN A 64 -13.83 1.21 -14.13
C ASN A 64 -12.59 0.82 -14.95
N SER A 65 -11.46 1.50 -14.76
CA SER A 65 -10.21 1.18 -15.46
C SER A 65 -8.99 1.44 -14.58
N GLY A 66 -7.96 0.62 -14.77
CA GLY A 66 -6.72 0.71 -14.03
C GLY A 66 -6.31 -0.63 -13.45
N LEU A 67 -5.39 -0.59 -12.50
CA LEU A 67 -4.89 -1.79 -11.84
C LEU A 67 -4.58 -1.47 -10.38
N VAL A 68 -5.27 -2.17 -9.48
CA VAL A 68 -5.01 -2.12 -8.03
C VAL A 68 -4.07 -3.27 -7.68
N ILE A 69 -3.02 -2.95 -6.95
CA ILE A 69 -2.20 -3.97 -6.26
C ILE A 69 -2.80 -4.13 -4.87
N LYS A 70 -3.48 -5.26 -4.63
CA LYS A 70 -3.94 -5.64 -3.29
C LYS A 70 -2.80 -6.36 -2.59
N ILE A 71 -2.48 -5.98 -1.36
CA ILE A 71 -1.52 -6.72 -0.53
C ILE A 71 -2.27 -7.32 0.65
N THR A 72 -2.27 -8.64 0.76
CA THR A 72 -2.76 -9.35 1.95
C THR A 72 -1.60 -9.54 2.93
N PRO A 73 -1.58 -8.86 4.09
CA PRO A 73 -0.48 -8.96 5.05
C PRO A 73 -0.42 -10.35 5.68
N GLU A 74 0.78 -10.93 5.71
CA GLU A 74 1.07 -12.21 6.38
C GLU A 74 1.94 -12.00 7.64
N ARG A 75 2.79 -10.97 7.64
CA ARG A 75 3.65 -10.61 8.78
C ARG A 75 3.81 -9.10 8.90
N VAL A 76 3.77 -8.62 10.14
CA VAL A 76 4.04 -7.22 10.49
C VAL A 76 5.31 -7.18 11.34
N ILE A 77 6.24 -6.32 10.97
CA ILE A 77 7.44 -5.99 11.74
C ILE A 77 7.36 -4.51 12.05
N GLN A 78 7.50 -4.15 13.31
CA GLN A 78 7.51 -2.76 13.73
C GLN A 78 8.74 -2.48 14.56
N TRP A 79 9.22 -1.25 14.49
CA TRP A 79 10.30 -0.77 15.31
C TRP A 79 10.07 0.71 15.62
N SER A 80 10.45 1.09 16.82
CA SER A 80 10.66 2.48 17.21
C SER A 80 11.95 2.52 18.02
N PHE A 81 12.55 3.70 18.09
CA PHE A 81 13.65 3.91 19.01
C PHE A 81 13.24 3.47 20.44
N ALA A 82 14.12 2.73 21.10
CA ALA A 82 14.00 2.33 22.49
C ALA A 82 15.31 2.72 23.18
N ALA A 83 15.21 3.56 24.21
CA ALA A 83 16.34 4.04 25.01
C ALA A 83 16.81 2.97 25.99
#